data_AF-A0A949ZJW4-F1
#
_entry.id   AF-A0A949ZJW4-F1
#
_cell.length_a   1.000
_cell.length_b   1.000
_cell.length_c   1.000
_cell.angle_alpha   90.00
_cell.angle_beta   90.00
_cell.angle_gamma   90.00
#
_symmetry.space_group_name_H-M   'P 1'
#
loop_
_entity.id
_entity.type
_entity.pdbx_description
1 polymer ?
#
loop_
_entity_poly.entity_id
_entity_poly.type
_entity_poly.pdbx_seq_one_letter_code
_entity_poly.pdbx_strand_id
1 'polypeptide(L)' 'KPSAEVDYDIVNSADNKPVVHAVETTDKMGNVGDQLTLEKSVAAANLPPGTYQVTITVKDNVSQQTISKLAKFAVEQ' A
#
# COMPACT_ATOMS: atom_id res chain seq x y z
N LYS A 1 12.83 9.82 16.43
CA LYS A 1 11.43 9.74 16.00
C LYS A 1 11.39 8.92 14.71
N PRO A 2 10.63 7.82 14.66
CA PRO A 2 10.47 7.03 13.44
C PRO A 2 9.84 7.88 12.35
N SER A 3 10.43 7.81 11.15
CA SER A 3 10.02 8.59 9.99
C SER A 3 9.98 7.67 8.78
N ALA A 4 8.78 7.32 8.34
CA ALA A 4 8.59 6.58 7.11
C ALA A 4 7.39 7.10 6.34
N GLU A 5 7.46 6.94 5.03
CA GLU A 5 6.39 7.19 4.07
C GLU A 5 6.00 5.85 3.45
N VAL A 6 4.70 5.57 3.41
CA VAL A 6 4.15 4.34 2.88
C VAL A 6 3.22 4.69 1.74
N ASP A 7 3.57 4.20 0.56
CA ASP A 7 2.78 4.31 -0.66
C ASP A 7 2.05 2.99 -0.92
N TYR A 8 0.76 3.09 -1.20
CA TYR A 8 -0.10 1.98 -1.59
C TYR A 8 -0.68 2.25 -2.98
N ASP A 9 -0.28 1.43 -3.94
CA ASP A 9 -0.79 1.47 -5.31
C ASP A 9 -1.53 0.19 -5.63
N ILE A 10 -2.77 0.31 -6.12
CA ILE A 10 -3.54 -0.81 -6.65
C ILE A 10 -3.85 -0.52 -8.11
N VAL A 11 -3.39 -1.41 -8.98
CA VAL A 11 -3.62 -1.34 -10.43
C VAL A 11 -4.44 -2.53 -10.90
N ASN A 12 -5.34 -2.29 -11.85
CA ASN A 12 -6.00 -3.37 -12.58
C ASN A 12 -4.96 -4.03 -13.50
N SER A 13 -4.81 -5.35 -13.39
CA SER A 13 -3.78 -6.09 -14.13
C SER A 13 -4.09 -6.24 -15.62
N ALA A 14 -5.34 -6.05 -16.04
CA ALA A 14 -5.75 -6.18 -17.44
C ALA A 14 -5.36 -4.96 -18.29
N ASP A 15 -5.49 -3.75 -17.73
CA ASP A 15 -5.25 -2.49 -18.45
C ASP A 15 -4.19 -1.59 -17.80
N ASN A 16 -3.57 -2.04 -16.70
CA ASN A 16 -2.62 -1.29 -15.89
C ASN A 16 -3.13 0.06 -15.38
N LYS A 17 -4.46 0.24 -15.29
CA LYS A 17 -5.00 1.49 -14.74
C LYS A 17 -4.91 1.49 -13.21
N PRO A 18 -4.44 2.60 -12.61
CA PRO A 18 -4.49 2.78 -11.17
C PRO A 18 -5.94 2.93 -10.73
N VAL A 19 -6.30 2.24 -9.65
CA VAL A 19 -7.65 2.22 -9.10
C VAL A 19 -7.66 2.76 -7.67
N VAL A 20 -6.60 2.50 -6.91
CA VAL A 20 -6.38 3.10 -5.60
C VAL A 20 -4.93 3.57 -5.53
N HIS A 21 -4.75 4.80 -5.07
CA HIS A 21 -3.46 5.34 -4.68
C HIS A 21 -3.62 6.02 -3.32
N ALA A 22 -2.78 5.66 -2.36
CA ALA A 22 -2.81 6.25 -1.04
C ALA A 22 -1.40 6.38 -0.47
N VAL A 23 -1.11 7.54 0.12
CA VAL A 23 0.16 7.80 0.80
C VAL A 23 -0.11 8.08 2.27
N GLU A 24 0.60 7.37 3.14
CA GLU A 24 0.55 7.54 4.58
C GLU A 24 1.94 7.82 5.13
N THR A 25 2.01 8.55 6.24
CA THR A 25 3.28 8.87 6.90
C THR A 25 3.22 8.45 8.35
N THR A 26 4.36 8.10 8.94
CA THR A 26 4.43 7.70 10.35
C THR A 26 3.95 8.80 11.31
N ASP A 27 3.99 10.07 10.88
CA ASP A 27 3.38 11.20 11.59
C ASP A 27 1.87 11.05 11.79
N LYS A 28 1.18 10.40 10.83
CA LYS A 28 -0.27 10.14 10.86
C LYS A 28 -0.62 8.78 11.46
N MET A 29 0.36 7.87 11.60
CA MET A 29 0.16 6.51 12.11
C MET A 29 0.25 6.38 13.64
N GLY A 30 0.67 7.45 14.34
CA GLY A 30 0.79 7.44 15.81
C GLY A 30 2.08 6.81 16.32
N ASN A 31 2.03 6.14 17.48
CA ASN A 31 3.20 5.50 18.11
C ASN A 31 3.64 4.26 17.34
N VAL A 32 4.38 4.48 16.27
CA VAL A 32 5.20 3.45 15.62
C VAL A 32 6.47 3.25 16.47
N GLY A 33 6.72 2.02 16.91
CA GLY A 33 7.96 1.67 17.64
C GLY A 33 9.05 1.23 16.68
N ASP A 34 9.91 0.30 17.10
CA ASP A 34 10.88 -0.36 16.21
C ASP A 34 10.23 -1.27 15.17
N GLN A 35 8.97 -1.68 15.41
CA GLN A 35 8.18 -2.50 14.51
C GLN A 35 6.97 -1.72 13.98
N LEU A 36 6.80 -1.75 12.66
CA LEU A 36 5.66 -1.18 11.94
C LEU A 36 4.84 -2.29 11.31
N THR A 37 3.61 -2.46 11.77
CA THR A 37 2.61 -3.35 11.14
C THR A 37 1.61 -2.47 10.38
N LEU A 38 1.48 -2.72 9.09
CA LEU A 38 0.60 -1.97 8.19
C LEU A 38 -0.59 -2.85 7.83
N GLU A 39 -1.79 -2.36 8.12
CA GLU A 39 -3.05 -2.96 7.68
C GLU A 39 -3.87 -1.86 6.99
N LYS A 40 -4.29 -2.12 5.75
CA LYS A 40 -5.10 -1.19 4.98
C LYS A 40 -6.33 -1.91 4.47
N SER A 41 -7.50 -1.50 4.96
CA SER A 41 -8.78 -1.91 4.39
C SER A 41 -9.02 -1.14 3.09
N VAL A 42 -9.19 -1.88 2.01
CA VAL A 42 -9.56 -1.32 0.71
C VAL A 42 -11.01 -1.71 0.46
N ALA A 43 -11.87 -0.72 0.18
CA ALA A 43 -13.26 -1.00 -0.15
C ALA A 43 -13.34 -1.68 -1.52
N ALA A 44 -13.38 -3.01 -1.52
CA ALA A 44 -13.48 -3.82 -2.73
C ALA A 44 -14.79 -3.59 -3.51
N ALA A 45 -15.81 -3.03 -2.87
CA ALA A 45 -17.13 -2.77 -3.47
C ALA A 45 -17.11 -1.84 -4.70
N ASN A 46 -16.03 -1.06 -4.90
CA ASN A 46 -15.86 -0.20 -6.08
C ASN A 46 -14.93 -0.82 -7.15
N LEU A 47 -14.45 -2.04 -6.94
CA LEU A 47 -13.58 -2.74 -7.90
C LEU A 47 -14.42 -3.72 -8.72
N PRO A 48 -14.50 -3.58 -10.05
CA PRO A 48 -15.09 -4.60 -10.91
C PRO A 48 -14.38 -5.95 -10.73
N PRO A 49 -15.06 -7.09 -10.97
CA PRO A 49 -14.41 -8.39 -10.99
C PRO A 49 -13.20 -8.42 -11.92
N GLY A 50 -12.11 -9.03 -11.47
CA GLY A 50 -10.87 -9.06 -12.22
C GLY A 50 -9.63 -9.21 -11.34
N THR A 51 -8.47 -9.25 -11.98
CA THR A 51 -7.18 -9.39 -11.29
C THR A 51 -6.55 -8.02 -11.06
N TYR A 52 -6.06 -7.82 -9.85
CA TYR A 52 -5.43 -6.60 -9.41
C TYR A 52 -4.05 -6.90 -8.81
N GLN A 53 -3.20 -5.89 -8.87
CA GLN A 53 -1.89 -5.92 -8.23
C GLN A 53 -1.82 -4.77 -7.22
N VAL A 54 -1.49 -5.12 -5.98
CA VAL A 54 -1.14 -4.14 -4.95
C VAL A 54 0.37 -4.05 -4.83
N THR A 55 0.88 -2.83 -4.83
CA THR A 55 2.28 -2.50 -4.56
C THR A 55 2.30 -1.65 -3.30
N ILE A 56 3.08 -2.07 -2.32
CA ILE A 56 3.30 -1.31 -1.09
C ILE A 56 4.77 -0.91 -1.07
N THR A 57 5.05 0.39 -1.06
CA THR A 57 6.41 0.92 -0.98
C THR A 57 6.59 1.66 0.33
N VAL A 58 7.49 1.17 1.16
CA VAL A 58 7.88 1.80 2.43
C VAL A 58 9.21 2.49 2.23
N LYS A 59 9.24 3.80 2.44
CA LYS A 59 10.44 4.63 2.44
C LYS A 59 10.74 5.04 3.87
N ASP A 60 11.75 4.41 4.47
CA ASP A 60 12.26 4.76 5.78
C ASP A 60 13.26 5.92 5.65
N ASN A 61 12.90 7.08 6.18
CA ASN A 61 13.73 8.28 6.15
C ASN A 61 14.81 8.27 7.25
N VAL A 62 14.75 7.37 8.22
CA VAL A 62 15.75 7.21 9.29
C VAL A 62 16.92 6.39 8.78
N SER A 63 16.65 5.20 8.25
CA SER A 63 17.68 4.31 7.69
C SER A 63 18.00 4.59 6.22
N GLN A 64 17.23 5.48 5.56
CA GLN A 64 17.31 5.78 4.13
C GLN A 64 17.07 4.54 3.24
N GLN A 65 16.23 3.63 3.71
CA GLN A 65 15.89 2.40 2.99
C GLN A 65 14.54 2.51 2.30
N THR A 66 14.45 1.92 1.11
CA THR A 66 13.19 1.76 0.39
C THR A 66 12.91 0.27 0.21
N ILE A 67 11.73 -0.16 0.65
CA ILE A 67 11.28 -1.55 0.59
C ILE A 67 9.97 -1.57 -0.18
N SER A 68 9.94 -2.26 -1.32
CA SER A 68 8.71 -2.46 -2.09
C SER A 68 8.28 -3.93 -2.04
N LYS A 69 7.00 -4.16 -1.76
CA LYS A 69 6.37 -5.49 -1.82
C LYS A 69 5.20 -5.45 -2.78
N LEU A 70 5.02 -6.54 -3.51
CA LEU A 70 3.98 -6.69 -4.51
C LEU A 70 3.18 -7.94 -4.18
N ALA A 71 1.86 -7.82 -4.22
CA ALA A 71 0.95 -8.95 -4.14
C ALA A 71 -0.13 -8.84 -5.23
N LYS A 72 -0.64 -9.98 -5.67
CA LYS A 72 -1.73 -10.06 -6.64
C LYS A 72 -2.94 -10.66 -5.97
N PHE A 73 -4.12 -10.18 -6.33
CA PHE A 73 -5.40 -10.69 -5.84
C PHE A 73 -6.44 -10.62 -6.95
N ALA A 74 -7.50 -11.43 -6.82
CA ALA A 74 -8.66 -11.39 -7.70
C ALA A 74 -9.87 -10.90 -6.91
N VAL A 75 -10.70 -10.08 -7.55
CA VAL A 75 -12.04 -9.74 -7.07
C VAL A 75 -13.01 -10.66 -7.78
N GLU A 76 -13.66 -11.53 -7.02
CA GLU A 76 -14.70 -12.45 -7.49
C GLU A 76 -16.08 -11.89 -7.14
N GLN A 77 -17.10 -12.33 -7.89
CA GLN A 77 -18.48 -11.86 -7.80
C GLN A 77 -19.37 -12.88 -7.09
#